data_AF-A0A536FYE6-F1
#
_entry.id   AF-A0A536FYE6-F1
#
_cell.length_a   1.000
_cell.length_b   1.000
_cell.length_c   1.000
_cell.angle_alpha   90.00
_cell.angle_beta   90.00
_cell.angle_gamma   90.00
#
_symmetry.space_group_name_H-M   'P 1'
#
loop_
_entity.id
_entity.type
_entity.pdbx_description
1 polymer ?
#
loop_
_entity_poly.entity_id
_entity_poly.type
_entity_poly.pdbx_seq_one_letter_code
_entity_poly.pdbx_strand_id
1 'polypeptide(L)'
;MSGLVIRDSGGVVEVTPESAAWSYVGFEVFRLDAGKQLERPTAGREVCVVMLSGQADFAVGSHRWTEVGSRDSVFEGPPDAVYAPPGQQIAISASSDC
;
A
#
# COMPACT_ATOMS: atom_id res chain seq x y z
N MET A 1 4.52 -25.32 15.76
CA MET A 1 4.22 -24.80 14.41
C MET A 1 4.81 -23.41 14.31
N SER A 2 5.44 -23.06 13.19
CA SER A 2 5.99 -21.73 12.96
C SER A 2 4.86 -20.72 12.72
N GLY A 3 4.90 -19.55 13.37
CA GLY A 3 3.92 -18.46 13.21
C GLY A 3 4.18 -17.55 12.01
N LEU A 4 5.02 -17.98 11.06
CA LEU A 4 5.47 -17.16 9.94
C LEU A 4 4.40 -16.96 8.85
N VAL A 5 3.35 -17.78 8.82
CA VAL A 5 2.31 -17.70 7.78
C VAL A 5 1.14 -16.87 8.29
N ILE A 6 0.93 -15.71 7.69
CA ILE A 6 -0.25 -14.87 7.88
C ILE A 6 -1.18 -15.11 6.69
N ARG A 7 -2.43 -15.44 6.97
CA ARG A 7 -3.46 -15.70 5.94
C ARG A 7 -4.44 -14.54 5.94
N ASP A 8 -4.81 -14.09 4.74
CA ASP A 8 -5.90 -13.11 4.56
C ASP A 8 -7.21 -13.68 5.11
N SER A 9 -7.87 -12.89 5.95
CA SER A 9 -9.17 -13.21 6.56
C SER A 9 -10.30 -12.27 6.11
N GLY A 10 -10.13 -11.57 4.98
CA GLY A 10 -11.22 -10.86 4.31
C GLY A 10 -11.03 -9.36 4.10
N GLY A 11 -9.82 -8.90 3.76
CA GLY A 11 -9.70 -7.59 3.10
C GLY A 11 -8.42 -6.80 3.38
N VAL A 12 -7.76 -7.04 4.51
CA VAL A 12 -6.48 -6.40 4.84
C VAL A 12 -5.55 -7.45 5.42
N VAL A 13 -4.34 -7.52 4.86
CA VAL A 13 -3.21 -8.23 5.49
C VAL A 13 -2.33 -7.18 6.12
N GLU A 14 -2.08 -7.28 7.42
CA GLU A 14 -1.21 -6.37 8.17
C GLU A 14 -0.19 -7.18 8.97
N VAL A 15 1.07 -6.75 8.89
CA VAL A 15 2.19 -7.28 9.65
C VAL A 15 2.93 -6.10 10.23
N THR A 16 3.01 -6.03 11.56
CA THR A 16 3.79 -5.02 12.26
C THR A 16 5.05 -5.63 12.85
N PRO A 17 6.07 -4.82 13.18
CA PRO A 17 7.23 -5.29 13.94
C PRO A 17 6.85 -6.03 15.22
N GLU A 18 5.83 -5.55 15.93
CA GLU A 18 5.33 -6.13 17.17
C GLU A 18 4.69 -7.50 16.92
N SER A 19 3.86 -7.65 15.88
CA SER A 19 3.24 -8.94 15.54
C SER A 19 4.25 -9.97 15.04
N ALA A 20 5.29 -9.51 14.33
CA ALA A 20 6.32 -10.36 13.74
C ALA A 20 7.52 -10.63 14.65
N ALA A 21 7.59 -9.97 15.82
CA ALA A 21 8.71 -10.03 16.75
C ALA A 21 10.08 -9.70 16.11
N TRP A 22 10.10 -8.72 15.20
CA TRP A 22 11.32 -8.12 14.65
C TRP A 22 11.32 -6.60 14.85
N SER A 23 12.37 -5.90 14.41
CA SER A 23 12.54 -4.48 14.77
C SER A 23 12.02 -3.47 13.74
N TYR A 24 12.01 -3.80 12.44
CA TYR A 24 11.98 -2.75 11.41
C TYR A 24 10.77 -2.79 10.48
N VAL A 25 10.51 -3.89 9.79
CA VAL A 25 9.61 -3.90 8.63
C VAL A 25 8.15 -3.93 9.07
N GLY A 26 7.31 -3.08 8.48
CA GLY A 26 5.85 -3.26 8.46
C GLY A 26 5.41 -3.63 7.06
N PHE A 27 4.31 -4.36 6.93
CA PHE A 27 3.74 -4.73 5.63
C PHE A 27 2.22 -4.72 5.69
N GLU A 28 1.60 -4.03 4.74
CA GLU A 28 0.16 -3.93 4.63
C GLU A 28 -0.27 -4.20 3.18
N VAL A 29 -1.40 -4.87 3.00
CA VAL A 29 -2.05 -5.04 1.70
C VAL A 29 -3.50 -4.60 1.83
N PHE A 30 -3.92 -3.72 0.92
CA PHE A 30 -5.29 -3.25 0.79
C PHE A 30 -5.86 -3.71 -0.54
N ARG A 31 -7.18 -3.93 -0.55
CA ARG A 31 -7.98 -3.96 -1.77
C ARG A 31 -8.98 -2.81 -1.70
N LEU A 32 -9.02 -2.01 -2.74
CA LEU A 32 -9.92 -0.87 -2.87
C LEU A 32 -10.77 -1.07 -4.11
N ASP A 33 -12.09 -1.01 -3.94
CA ASP A 33 -12.99 -0.92 -5.09
C ASP A 33 -12.83 0.45 -5.77
N ALA A 34 -13.11 0.54 -7.07
CA ALA A 34 -13.09 1.79 -7.81
C ALA A 34 -13.89 2.91 -7.11
N GLY A 35 -13.28 4.09 -7.00
CA GLY A 35 -13.83 5.26 -6.32
C GLY A 35 -13.67 5.26 -4.79
N LYS A 36 -13.11 4.20 -4.18
CA LYS A 36 -12.78 4.20 -2.76
C LYS A 36 -11.52 4.98 -2.47
N GLN A 37 -11.44 5.50 -1.24
CA GLN A 37 -10.32 6.30 -0.76
C GLN A 37 -9.70 5.67 0.47
N LEU A 38 -8.40 5.86 0.62
CA LEU A 38 -7.62 5.39 1.75
C LEU A 38 -6.66 6.48 2.22
N GLU A 39 -6.62 6.72 3.52
CA GLU A 39 -5.63 7.59 4.14
C GLU A 39 -4.73 6.78 5.09
N ARG A 40 -3.41 6.89 4.93
CA ARG A 40 -2.41 6.23 5.81
C ARG A 40 -1.30 7.18 6.27
N PRO A 41 -1.11 7.38 7.59
CA PRO A 41 0.00 8.17 8.10
C PRO A 41 1.31 7.37 7.99
N THR A 42 2.41 8.04 7.63
CA THR A 42 3.74 7.42 7.66
C THR A 42 4.41 7.55 9.04
N ALA A 43 3.89 8.43 9.90
CA ALA A 43 4.36 8.65 11.27
C ALA A 43 5.90 8.79 11.33
N GLY A 44 6.61 7.93 12.05
CA GLY A 44 8.07 7.95 12.12
C GLY A 44 8.80 7.12 11.07
N ARG A 45 8.08 6.56 10.08
CA ARG A 45 8.60 5.56 9.13
C ARG A 45 8.46 6.07 7.69
N GLU A 46 9.35 5.64 6.82
CA GLU A 46 9.12 5.79 5.38
C GLU A 46 8.22 4.66 4.88
N VAL A 47 7.47 4.93 3.80
CA VAL A 47 6.54 3.97 3.21
C VAL A 47 6.77 3.94 1.70
N CYS A 48 6.80 2.74 1.14
CA CYS A 48 6.76 2.51 -0.30
C CYS A 48 5.44 1.83 -0.63
N VAL A 49 4.53 2.55 -1.28
CA VAL A 49 3.27 1.97 -1.76
C VAL A 49 3.51 1.38 -3.14
N VAL A 50 3.21 0.11 -3.33
CA VAL A 50 3.39 -0.60 -4.59
C VAL A 50 2.02 -0.95 -5.17
N MET A 51 1.76 -0.52 -6.41
CA MET A 51 0.53 -0.89 -7.11
C MET A 51 0.65 -2.33 -7.61
N LEU A 52 -0.12 -3.24 -7.02
CA LEU A 52 -0.12 -4.65 -7.41
C LEU A 52 -0.90 -4.87 -8.71
N SER A 53 -2.04 -4.19 -8.84
CA SER A 53 -2.92 -4.17 -10.02
C SER A 53 -3.75 -2.88 -10.00
N GLY A 54 -4.36 -2.53 -11.13
CA GLY A 54 -5.27 -1.40 -11.22
C GLY A 54 -4.56 -0.05 -11.14
N GLN A 55 -5.33 1.01 -10.89
CA GLN A 55 -4.87 2.40 -10.93
C GLN A 55 -5.44 3.22 -9.77
N ALA A 56 -4.64 4.17 -9.29
CA ALA A 56 -5.04 5.11 -8.27
C ALA A 56 -4.30 6.45 -8.36
N ASP A 57 -4.94 7.49 -7.84
CA ASP A 57 -4.33 8.78 -7.62
C ASP A 57 -3.74 8.85 -6.21
N PHE A 58 -2.58 9.48 -6.07
CA PHE A 58 -1.83 9.59 -4.82
C PHE A 58 -1.56 11.05 -4.46
N ALA A 59 -1.65 11.37 -3.18
CA ALA A 59 -1.13 12.60 -2.61
C ALA A 59 -0.28 12.31 -1.37
N VAL A 60 0.90 12.91 -1.33
CA VAL A 60 1.83 12.85 -0.18
C VAL A 60 2.44 14.24 0.03
N GLY A 61 2.06 14.91 1.11
CA GLY A 61 2.47 16.30 1.36
C GLY A 61 2.02 17.22 0.22
N SER A 62 2.96 17.91 -0.43
CA SER A 62 2.69 18.77 -1.60
C SER A 62 2.73 18.04 -2.95
N HIS A 63 3.12 16.77 -2.97
CA HIS A 63 3.23 16.00 -4.21
C HIS A 63 1.93 15.27 -4.52
N ARG A 64 1.60 15.23 -5.82
CA ARG A 64 0.42 14.55 -6.35
C ARG A 64 0.81 13.79 -7.61
N TRP A 65 0.29 12.58 -7.74
CA TRP A 65 0.42 11.72 -8.91
C TRP A 65 -0.96 11.21 -9.28
N THR A 66 -1.25 11.15 -10.57
CA THR A 66 -2.52 10.66 -11.10
C THR A 66 -2.30 9.40 -11.90
N GLU A 67 -3.31 8.51 -11.91
CA GLU A 67 -3.32 7.28 -12.70
C GLU A 67 -2.06 6.41 -12.49
N VAL A 68 -1.58 6.33 -11.24
CA VAL A 68 -0.44 5.48 -10.89
C VAL A 68 -0.88 4.02 -10.93
N GLY A 69 -0.14 3.19 -11.66
CA GLY A 69 -0.49 1.79 -11.93
C GLY A 69 -0.55 1.53 -13.44
N SER A 70 0.20 0.52 -13.90
CA SER A 70 0.39 0.24 -15.32
C SER A 70 -0.01 -1.18 -15.72
N ARG A 71 -0.61 -1.96 -14.81
CA ARG A 71 -0.94 -3.37 -15.02
C ARG A 71 -2.24 -3.78 -14.33
N ASP A 72 -2.97 -4.70 -14.96
CA ASP A 72 -4.20 -5.28 -14.39
C ASP A 72 -3.92 -6.52 -13.53
N SER A 73 -2.72 -7.08 -13.63
CA SER A 73 -2.32 -8.31 -12.96
C SER A 73 -0.87 -8.27 -12.53
N VAL A 74 -0.57 -8.85 -11.35
CA VAL A 74 0.81 -8.97 -10.84
C VAL A 74 1.74 -9.79 -11.74
N PHE A 75 1.18 -10.57 -12.65
CA PHE A 75 1.90 -11.40 -13.63
C PHE A 75 2.29 -10.63 -14.89
N GLU A 76 1.94 -9.34 -14.99
CA GLU A 76 2.27 -8.47 -16.11
C GLU A 76 3.31 -7.44 -15.68
N GLY A 77 4.45 -7.40 -16.38
CA GLY A 77 5.43 -6.32 -16.28
C GLY A 77 5.92 -5.96 -14.85
N PRO A 78 6.70 -4.87 -14.75
CA PRO A 78 7.06 -4.27 -13.46
C PRO A 78 5.89 -3.45 -12.86
N PRO A 79 5.82 -3.30 -11.53
CA PRO A 79 4.84 -2.41 -10.89
C PRO A 79 5.30 -0.94 -10.91
N ASP A 80 4.33 -0.05 -10.68
CA ASP A 80 4.60 1.33 -10.25
C ASP A 80 4.62 1.41 -8.72
N ALA A 81 5.34 2.39 -8.18
CA ALA A 81 5.40 2.63 -6.75
C ALA A 81 5.49 4.12 -6.40
N VAL A 82 4.93 4.47 -5.24
CA VAL A 82 4.99 5.82 -4.66
C VAL A 82 5.74 5.75 -3.33
N TYR A 83 6.80 6.55 -3.21
CA TYR A 83 7.53 6.72 -1.97
C TYR A 83 6.91 7.86 -1.15
N ALA A 84 6.77 7.63 0.15
CA ALA A 84 6.37 8.63 1.12
C ALA A 84 7.38 8.69 2.28
N PRO A 85 7.97 9.88 2.56
CA PRO A 85 8.90 10.01 3.66
C PRO A 85 8.18 9.97 5.02
N PRO A 86 8.93 9.83 6.14
CA PRO A 86 8.37 9.97 7.48
C PRO A 86 7.67 11.32 7.69
N GLY A 87 6.69 11.31 8.59
CA GLY A 87 5.95 12.49 9.03
C GLY A 87 4.91 12.99 8.05
N GLN A 88 4.50 12.16 7.09
CA GLN A 88 3.53 12.50 6.05
C GLN A 88 2.20 11.75 6.24
N GLN A 89 1.21 12.22 5.49
CA GLN A 89 -0.06 11.55 5.26
C GLN A 89 -0.11 11.13 3.79
N ILE A 90 -0.34 9.84 3.53
CA ILE A 90 -0.64 9.32 2.20
C ILE A 90 -2.16 9.36 2.04
N ALA A 91 -2.64 9.93 0.95
CA ALA A 91 -4.03 9.83 0.51
C ALA A 91 -4.07 9.15 -0.86
N ILE A 92 -4.91 8.14 -0.99
CA ILE A 92 -5.05 7.28 -2.17
C ILE A 92 -6.51 7.32 -2.61
N SER A 93 -6.76 7.53 -3.90
CA SER A 93 -8.09 7.44 -4.50
C SER A 93 -8.05 6.45 -5.65
N ALA A 94 -8.72 5.31 -5.50
CA ALA A 94 -8.74 4.25 -6.50
C ALA A 94 -9.54 4.69 -7.73
N SER A 95 -8.93 4.71 -8.91
CA SER A 95 -9.61 5.00 -10.18
C SER A 95 -10.17 3.73 -10.83
N SER A 96 -9.62 2.56 -10.50
CA SER A 96 -10.16 1.23 -10.77
C SER A 96 -10.08 0.35 -9.53
N ASP A 97 -10.54 -0.90 -9.60
CA ASP A 97 -10.31 -1.87 -8.53
C ASP A 97 -8.80 -2.15 -8.43
N CYS A 98 -8.22 -1.96 -7.24
CA CYS A 98 -6.77 -2.08 -7.01
C CYS A 98 -6.40 -2.71 -5.67
#